data_AF-A0A3D2XMK3-F1
#
_entry.id   AF-A0A3D2XMK3-F1
#
_cell.length_a   1.000
_cell.length_b   1.000
_cell.length_c   1.000
_cell.angle_alpha   90.00
_cell.angle_beta   90.00
_cell.angle_gamma   90.00
#
_symmetry.space_group_name_H-M   'P 1'
#
loop_
_entity.id
_entity.type
_entity.pdbx_description
1 polymer ?
#
loop_
_entity_poly.entity_id
_entity_poly.type
_entity_poly.pdbx_seq_one_letter_code
_entity_poly.pdbx_strand_id
1 'polypeptide(L)' 'GEKDFQQLQIIKKLVKMTKANVKIVACSIEREPSGLAMSSRNTRLTTAERSHASKIYDVLKTTKGKFS' A
#
# COMPACT_ATOMS: atom_id res chain seq x y z
N GLY A 1 4.54 -3.01 -5.25
CA GLY A 1 4.20 -1.58 -5.05
C GLY A 1 4.34 -1.23 -3.59
N GLU A 2 4.39 0.06 -3.27
CA GLU A 2 4.51 0.58 -1.90
C GLU A 2 3.34 0.21 -1.00
N LYS A 3 2.21 -0.22 -1.57
CA LYS A 3 1.02 -0.69 -0.85
C LYS A 3 1.38 -1.80 0.14
N ASP A 4 2.23 -2.72 -0.32
CA ASP A 4 2.70 -3.87 0.46
C ASP A 4 4.10 -3.57 1.00
N PHE A 5 4.19 -2.59 1.90
CA PHE A 5 5.46 -2.04 2.39
C PHE A 5 6.40 -3.12 2.94
N GLN A 6 5.89 -4.00 3.82
CA GLN A 6 6.69 -5.06 4.41
C GLN A 6 7.26 -6.02 3.36
N GLN A 7 6.44 -6.45 2.39
CA GLN A 7 6.89 -7.29 1.28
C GLN A 7 8.00 -6.60 0.47
N LEU A 8 7.83 -5.32 0.15
CA LEU A 8 8.86 -4.54 -0.56
C LEU A 8 10.18 -4.51 0.20
N GLN A 9 10.17 -4.30 1.52
CA GLN A 9 11.39 -4.30 2.33
C GLN A 9 12.05 -5.68 2.38
N ILE A 10 11.26 -6.75 2.53
CA ILE A 10 11.75 -8.13 2.53
C ILE A 10 12.45 -8.45 1.20
N ILE A 11 11.81 -8.12 0.07
CA ILE A 11 12.40 -8.38 -1.26
C ILE A 11 13.66 -7.54 -1.49
N LYS A 12 13.67 -6.26 -1.08
CA LYS A 12 14.89 -5.44 -1.14
C LYS A 12 16.03 -6.05 -0.33
N LYS A 13 15.74 -6.52 0.88
CA LYS A 13 16.73 -7.17 1.74
C LYS A 13 17.24 -8.47 1.12
N LEU A 14 16.35 -9.28 0.54
CA LEU A 14 16.70 -10.52 -0.16
C LEU A 14 17.65 -10.25 -1.32
N VAL A 15 17.34 -9.31 -2.21
CA VAL A 15 18.20 -8.94 -3.35
C VAL A 15 19.59 -8.50 -2.87
N LYS A 16 19.66 -7.71 -1.79
CA LYS A 16 20.94 -7.31 -1.19
C LYS A 16 21.72 -8.51 -0.64
N MET A 17 21.06 -9.45 0.02
CA MET A 17 21.69 -10.63 0.61
C MET A 17 22.21 -11.62 -0.43
N THR A 18 21.45 -11.83 -1.51
CA THR A 18 21.82 -12.78 -2.58
C THR A 18 22.76 -12.17 -3.61
N LYS A 19 23.06 -10.86 -3.52
CA LYS A 19 23.81 -10.11 -4.53
C LYS A 19 23.21 -10.28 -5.94
N ALA A 20 21.89 -10.45 -6.01
CA ALA A 20 21.20 -10.63 -7.28
C ALA A 20 21.34 -9.35 -8.14
N ASN A 21 21.66 -9.50 -9.42
CA ASN A 21 21.76 -8.39 -10.37
C ASN A 21 20.38 -7.93 -10.85
N VAL A 22 19.54 -7.46 -9.90
CA VAL A 22 18.18 -7.00 -10.15
C VAL A 22 17.95 -5.66 -9.44
N LYS A 23 17.39 -4.69 -10.15
CA LYS A 23 16.99 -3.39 -9.58
C LYS A 23 15.53 -3.42 -9.16
N ILE A 24 15.27 -3.24 -7.86
CA ILE A 24 13.90 -3.10 -7.35
C ILE A 24 13.44 -1.65 -7.53
N VAL A 25 12.43 -1.44 -8.38
CA VAL A 25 11.75 -0.14 -8.54
C VAL A 25 10.46 -0.16 -7.73
N ALA A 26 10.34 0.75 -6.76
CA ALA A 26 9.11 0.91 -5.99
C ALA A 26 8.11 1.77 -6.80
N CYS A 27 6.85 1.35 -6.81
CA CYS A 27 5.76 2.10 -7.44
C CYS A 27 4.80 2.57 -6.36
N SER A 28 4.28 3.79 -6.52
CA SER A 28 3.31 4.41 -5.62
C SER A 28 2.06 3.55 -5.41
N ILE A 29 1.36 3.83 -4.31
CA ILE A 29 0.05 3.23 -4.05
C ILE A 29 -0.98 3.87 -4.99
N GLU A 30 -1.46 3.10 -5.96
CA GLU A 30 -2.63 3.49 -6.76
C GLU A 30 -3.90 3.46 -5.91
N ARG A 31 -4.73 4.49 -6.08
CA ARG A 31 -5.93 4.70 -5.27
C ARG A 31 -7.13 4.97 -6.16
N GLU A 32 -8.28 4.52 -5.70
CA GLU A 32 -9.58 4.90 -6.24
C GLU A 32 -9.87 6.39 -5.97
N PRO A 33 -10.82 7.01 -6.68
CA PRO A 33 -11.23 8.39 -6.38
C PRO A 33 -11.68 8.61 -4.92
N SER A 34 -12.17 7.57 -4.26
CA SER A 34 -12.53 7.57 -2.84
C SER A 34 -11.32 7.61 -1.89
N GLY A 35 -10.09 7.46 -2.39
CA GLY A 35 -8.87 7.35 -1.60
C GLY A 35 -8.54 5.92 -1.15
N LEU A 36 -9.45 4.96 -1.35
CA LEU A 36 -9.21 3.54 -1.06
C LEU A 36 -8.07 3.01 -1.93
N ALA A 37 -7.10 2.30 -1.34
CA ALA A 37 -6.01 1.68 -2.09
C ALA A 37 -6.56 0.57 -3.01
N MET A 38 -6.12 0.57 -4.27
CA MET A 38 -6.56 -0.43 -5.23
C MET A 38 -6.09 -1.84 -4.82
N SER A 39 -7.03 -2.79 -4.83
CA SER A 39 -6.77 -4.18 -4.48
C SER A 39 -7.80 -5.07 -5.17
N SER A 40 -7.35 -6.21 -5.72
CA SER A 40 -8.25 -7.22 -6.26
C SER A 40 -9.24 -7.75 -5.22
N ARG A 41 -8.91 -7.63 -3.92
CA ARG A 41 -9.80 -8.00 -2.81
C ARG A 41 -10.95 -7.00 -2.60
N ASN A 42 -10.89 -5.79 -3.16
CA ASN A 42 -11.99 -4.82 -3.07
C ASN A 42 -13.27 -5.34 -3.73
N THR A 43 -13.18 -6.34 -4.63
CA THR A 43 -14.34 -7.02 -5.22
C THR A 43 -15.19 -7.80 -4.22
N ARG A 44 -14.64 -8.09 -3.04
CA ARG A 44 -15.34 -8.79 -1.94
C ARG A 44 -16.17 -7.84 -1.08
N LEU A 45 -15.99 -6.53 -1.24
CA LEU A 45 -16.67 -5.52 -0.45
C LEU A 45 -17.98 -5.15 -1.13
N THR A 46 -19.04 -5.03 -0.34
CA THR A 46 -20.25 -4.31 -0.73
C THR A 46 -19.95 -2.82 -0.94
N THR A 47 -20.84 -2.10 -1.62
CA THR A 47 -20.70 -0.65 -1.81
C THR A 47 -20.55 0.10 -0.48
N ALA A 48 -21.31 -0.31 0.55
CA ALA A 48 -21.24 0.29 1.88
C ALA A 48 -19.89 0.03 2.56
N GLU A 49 -19.39 -1.20 2.52
CA GLU A 49 -18.08 -1.57 3.08
C GLU A 49 -16.94 -0.88 2.33
N ARG A 50 -17.03 -0.75 1.00
CA ARG A 50 -16.03 -0.05 0.19
C ARG A 50 -15.94 1.43 0.54
N SER A 51 -17.09 2.08 0.75
CA SER A 51 -17.14 3.45 1.27
C SER A 51 -16.61 3.56 2.70
N HIS A 52 -16.77 2.53 3.53
CA HIS A 52 -16.24 2.55 4.89
C HIS A 52 -14.72 2.32 4.89
N ALA A 53 -14.23 1.43 4.02
CA ALA A 53 -12.82 1.08 3.91
C ALA A 53 -11.95 2.25 3.44
N SER A 54 -12.49 3.20 2.67
CA SER A 54 -11.73 4.39 2.26
C SER A 54 -11.24 5.22 3.45
N LYS A 55 -11.98 5.21 4.57
CA LYS A 55 -11.62 5.92 5.81
C LYS A 55 -10.28 5.47 6.40
N ILE A 56 -9.81 4.26 6.07
CA ILE A 56 -8.47 3.79 6.47
C ILE A 56 -7.41 4.78 6.00
N TYR A 57 -7.54 5.30 4.78
CA TYR A 57 -6.59 6.27 4.25
C TYR A 57 -6.63 7.61 4.99
N ASP A 58 -7.83 8.09 5.33
CA ASP A 58 -8.01 9.34 6.08
C ASP A 58 -7.39 9.26 7.47
N VAL A 59 -7.57 8.13 8.16
CA VAL A 59 -6.96 7.87 9.46
C VAL A 59 -5.44 7.83 9.35
N LEU A 60 -4.88 7.17 8.33
CA LEU A 60 -3.44 7.15 8.10
C LEU A 60 -2.88 8.56 7.84
N LYS A 61 -3.57 9.37 7.03
CA LYS A 61 -3.16 10.75 6.72
C LYS A 61 -3.20 11.63 7.98
N THR A 62 -4.28 11.54 8.75
CA THR A 62 -4.43 12.26 10.02
C THR A 62 -3.36 11.84 11.02
N THR A 63 -3.11 10.54 11.15
CA THR A 63 -2.09 9.99 12.06
C THR A 63 -0.71 10.46 11.67
N LYS A 64 -0.35 10.46 10.38
CA LYS A 64 0.94 10.97 9.89
C LYS A 64 1.22 12.40 10.39
N GLY A 65 0.23 13.28 10.39
CA GLY A 65 0.38 14.66 10.89
C GLY A 65 0.69 14.77 12.38
N LYS A 66 0.50 13.71 13.18
CA LYS A 66 0.85 13.67 14.61
C LYS A 66 2.27 13.16 14.88
N PHE A 67 2.91 12.54 13.88
CA PHE A 67 4.26 11.98 13.97
C PHE A 67 5.26 12.73 13.06
N SER A 68 4.82 13.83 12.45
CA SER A 68 5.63 14.75 11.65
C SER A 68 5.93 15.98 12.47
#